data_AF-A0A3C2CI90-F1
#
_entry.id   AF-A0A3C2CI90-F1
#
_cell.length_a   1.000
_cell.length_b   1.000
_cell.length_c   1.000
_cell.angle_alpha   90.00
_cell.angle_beta   90.00
_cell.angle_gamma   90.00
#
_symmetry.space_group_name_H-M   'P 1'
#
loop_
_entity.id
_entity.type
_entity.pdbx_description
1 polymer ?
#
loop_
_entity_poly.entity_id
_entity_poly.type
_entity_poly.pdbx_seq_one_letter_code
_entity_poly.pdbx_strand_id
1 'polypeptide(L)'
;KTDGDFERFLTARWGLISTTRKGKPIWAPVDHPPWSLQKAEIVSFEDELVSSTGLPIPTGSPHVMYSKGVPVRIGMPSKIRKF
;
A
#
# COMPACT_ATOMS: atom_id res chain seq x y z
N LYS A 1 -9.72 6.93 15.72
CA LYS A 1 -8.58 6.93 14.78
C LYS A 1 -7.60 5.96 15.38
N THR A 2 -7.32 4.87 14.68
CA THR A 2 -6.45 3.81 15.21
C THR A 2 -5.17 3.83 14.41
N ASP A 3 -4.10 4.21 15.09
CA ASP A 3 -2.72 4.29 14.64
C ASP A 3 -1.86 3.26 15.39
N GLY A 4 -2.41 2.05 15.55
CA GLY A 4 -1.67 0.94 16.12
C GLY A 4 -0.45 0.58 15.28
N ASP A 5 0.52 -0.10 15.90
CA ASP A 5 1.78 -0.46 15.24
C ASP A 5 1.55 -1.30 13.98
N PHE A 6 0.52 -2.16 13.99
CA PHE A 6 0.16 -2.98 12.84
C PHE A 6 -0.41 -2.13 11.69
N GLU A 7 -1.36 -1.24 11.96
CA GLU A 7 -1.92 -0.34 10.94
C GLU A 7 -0.86 0.60 10.38
N ARG A 8 0.05 1.08 11.23
CA ARG A 8 1.21 1.87 10.79
C ARG A 8 2.14 1.04 9.91
N PHE A 9 2.45 -0.19 10.31
CA PHE A 9 3.21 -1.12 9.49
C PHE A 9 2.55 -1.36 8.13
N LEU A 10 1.22 -1.43 8.05
CA LEU A 10 0.49 -1.63 6.80
C LEU A 10 0.36 -0.38 5.92
N THR A 11 0.56 0.83 6.45
CA THR A 11 0.29 2.08 5.70
C THR A 11 1.50 2.99 5.50
N ALA A 12 2.52 2.93 6.37
CA ALA A 12 3.71 3.77 6.28
C ALA A 12 4.67 3.32 5.16
N ARG A 13 4.31 3.63 3.91
CA ARG A 13 5.13 3.35 2.71
C ARG A 13 5.74 4.64 2.19
N TRP A 14 7.06 4.70 2.18
CA TRP A 14 7.83 5.90 1.86
C TRP A 14 8.42 5.90 0.44
N GLY A 15 8.03 4.92 -0.37
CA GLY A 15 8.57 4.74 -1.72
C GLY A 15 7.49 4.25 -2.68
N LEU A 16 7.43 4.88 -3.84
CA LEU A 16 6.68 4.41 -4.99
C LEU A 16 7.66 3.70 -5.92
N ILE A 17 7.30 2.51 -6.39
CA ILE A 17 8.02 1.79 -7.44
C ILE A 17 7.12 1.70 -8.66
N SER A 18 7.66 2.04 -9.82
CA SER A 18 6.94 1.97 -11.09
C SER A 18 7.91 1.72 -12.24
N THR A 19 7.40 1.73 -13.47
CA THR A 19 8.22 1.68 -14.68
C THR A 19 8.02 2.95 -15.50
N THR A 20 9.09 3.40 -16.15
CA THR A 20 8.96 4.40 -17.22
C THR A 20 8.14 3.83 -18.38
N ARG A 21 7.70 4.69 -19.31
CA ARG A 21 7.06 4.25 -20.57
C ARG A 21 7.89 3.24 -21.38
N LYS A 22 9.21 3.19 -21.16
CA LYS A 22 10.13 2.22 -21.80
C LYS A 22 10.40 0.97 -20.93
N GLY A 23 9.57 0.71 -19.90
CA GLY A 23 9.66 -0.46 -19.03
C GLY A 23 10.83 -0.43 -18.03
N LYS A 24 11.53 0.69 -17.85
CA LYS A 24 12.66 0.78 -16.90
C LYS A 24 12.17 1.04 -15.47
N PRO A 25 12.62 0.27 -14.46
CA PRO A 25 12.20 0.46 -13.08
C PRO A 25 12.68 1.80 -12.52
N ILE A 26 11.78 2.49 -11.85
CA ILE A 26 12.01 3.79 -11.20
C ILE A 26 11.46 3.75 -9.78
N TRP A 27 12.05 4.57 -8.93
CA TRP A 27 11.63 4.80 -7.57
C TRP A 27 11.40 6.30 -7.36
N ALA A 28 10.40 6.66 -6.56
CA ALA A 28 10.21 8.04 -6.10
C ALA A 28 9.94 8.04 -4.59
N PRO A 29 10.48 9.03 -3.85
CA PRO A 29 10.14 9.17 -2.44
C PRO A 29 8.68 9.57 -2.31
N VAL A 30 8.01 9.00 -1.32
CA VAL A 30 6.63 9.33 -0.94
C VAL A 30 6.67 9.92 0.45
N ASP A 31 6.01 11.06 0.64
CA ASP A 31 5.77 11.67 1.93
C ASP A 31 4.27 11.78 2.19
N HIS A 32 3.86 11.36 3.39
CA HIS A 32 2.49 11.45 3.85
C HIS A 32 2.45 11.46 5.40
N PRO A 33 1.49 12.14 6.04
CA PRO A 33 1.27 11.99 7.47
C PRO A 33 0.71 10.59 7.77
N PRO A 34 0.67 10.16 9.05
CA PRO A 34 -0.05 8.96 9.44
C PRO A 34 -1.48 8.97 8.90
N TRP A 35 -1.96 7.82 8.45
CA TRP A 35 -3.30 7.69 7.87
C TRP A 35 -4.33 7.81 8.98
N SER A 36 -5.34 8.67 8.79
CA SER A 36 -6.47 8.77 9.73
C SER A 36 -7.45 7.62 9.51
N LEU A 37 -7.06 6.41 9.92
CA LEU A 37 -7.83 5.19 9.71
C LEU A 37 -9.06 5.10 10.62
N GLN A 38 -10.11 4.50 10.04
CA GLN A 38 -11.39 4.19 10.64
C GLN A 38 -11.67 2.70 10.46
N LYS A 39 -12.23 2.06 11.48
CA LYS A 39 -12.72 0.68 11.37
C LYS A 39 -13.83 0.60 10.34
N ALA A 40 -13.88 -0.50 9.61
CA ALA A 40 -14.93 -0.83 8.68
C ALA A 40 -15.36 -2.28 8.88
N GLU A 41 -16.58 -2.57 8.44
CA GLU A 41 -17.14 -3.91 8.42
C GLU A 41 -17.22 -4.39 6.97
N ILE A 42 -16.97 -5.68 6.79
CA ILE A 42 -17.09 -6.33 5.48
C ILE A 42 -18.55 -6.69 5.29
N VAL A 43 -19.17 -6.10 4.27
CA VAL A 43 -20.51 -6.51 3.81
C VAL A 43 -20.41 -7.65 2.80
N SER A 44 -19.42 -7.58 1.91
CA SER A 44 -19.08 -8.60 0.92
C SER A 44 -17.59 -8.52 0.58
N PHE A 45 -16.95 -9.66 0.35
CA PHE A 45 -15.53 -9.74 -0.02
C PHE A 45 -15.32 -10.87 -1.03
N GLU A 46 -14.75 -10.52 -2.17
CA GLU A 46 -14.32 -11.44 -3.21
C GLU A 46 -12.90 -11.05 -3.61
N ASP A 47 -11.97 -12.00 -3.54
CA ASP A 47 -10.55 -11.77 -3.80
C ASP A 47 -10.02 -12.82 -4.78
N GLU A 48 -9.65 -12.35 -5.96
CA GLU A 48 -8.95 -13.12 -6.98
C GLU A 48 -7.48 -12.67 -7.14
N LEU A 49 -7.07 -11.62 -6.43
CA LEU A 49 -5.74 -11.04 -6.61
C LEU A 49 -4.67 -11.99 -6.10
N VAL A 50 -4.77 -12.45 -4.85
CA VAL A 50 -3.75 -13.33 -4.28
C VAL A 50 -3.67 -14.65 -5.07
N SER A 51 -4.82 -15.26 -5.38
CA SER A 51 -4.89 -16.51 -6.14
C SER A 51 -4.33 -16.37 -7.56
N SER A 52 -4.53 -15.24 -8.24
CA SER A 52 -3.97 -14.99 -9.58
C SER A 52 -2.43 -14.93 -9.61
N THR A 53 -1.79 -14.67 -8.48
CA THR A 53 -0.32 -14.56 -8.39
C THR A 53 0.37 -15.89 -8.07
N GLY A 54 -0.38 -16.96 -7.81
CA GLY A 54 0.16 -18.24 -7.35
C GLY A 54 0.70 -18.21 -5.91
N LEU A 55 0.42 -17.14 -5.16
CA LEU A 55 0.74 -17.05 -3.74
C LEU A 55 -0.25 -17.85 -2.89
N PRO A 56 0.15 -18.38 -1.72
CA PRO A 56 -0.77 -19.05 -0.81
C PRO A 56 -1.90 -18.13 -0.36
N ILE A 57 -3.11 -18.70 -0.25
CA ILE A 57 -4.28 -17.98 0.24
C ILE A 57 -4.06 -17.59 1.72
N PRO A 58 -4.30 -16.32 2.12
CA PRO A 58 -4.16 -15.90 3.50
C PRO A 58 -5.14 -16.64 4.42
N THR A 59 -4.72 -16.91 5.65
CA THR A 59 -5.57 -17.52 6.69
C THR A 59 -6.01 -16.48 7.72
N GLY A 60 -7.15 -16.73 8.36
CA GLY A 60 -7.73 -15.86 9.39
C GLY A 60 -8.75 -14.84 8.87
N SER A 61 -9.30 -14.04 9.78
CA SER A 61 -10.27 -13.00 9.42
C SER A 61 -9.58 -11.81 8.75
N PRO A 62 -10.16 -11.24 7.67
CA PRO A 62 -9.55 -10.08 7.03
C PRO A 62 -9.52 -8.87 7.97
N HIS A 63 -8.41 -8.12 7.92
CA HIS A 63 -8.27 -6.86 8.64
C HIS A 63 -8.70 -5.70 7.74
N VAL A 64 -9.79 -5.01 8.09
CA VAL A 64 -10.40 -4.00 7.21
C VAL A 64 -10.53 -2.64 7.89
N MET A 65 -9.92 -1.65 7.25
CA MET A 65 -9.85 -0.27 7.68
C MET A 65 -9.98 0.63 6.45
N TYR A 66 -10.50 1.84 6.63
CA TYR A 66 -10.52 2.84 5.56
C TYR A 66 -10.05 4.20 6.06
N SER A 67 -9.64 5.05 5.12
CA SER A 67 -9.40 6.47 5.35
C SER A 67 -10.26 7.28 4.39
N LYS A 68 -10.73 8.46 4.82
CA LYS A 68 -11.40 9.43 3.93
C LYS A 68 -10.44 10.08 2.92
N GLY A 69 -9.14 9.82 3.05
CA GLY A 69 -8.09 10.38 2.22
C GLY A 69 -6.88 10.76 3.06
N VAL A 70 -5.72 10.79 2.42
CA VAL A 70 -4.46 11.24 3.02
C VAL A 70 -3.77 12.17 2.02
N PRO A 71 -3.27 13.33 2.43
CA PRO A 71 -2.45 14.15 1.55
C PRO A 71 -1.13 13.41 1.28
N VAL A 72 -0.80 13.22 0.01
CA VAL A 72 0.43 12.53 -0.42
C VAL A 72 1.25 13.46 -1.29
N ARG A 73 2.56 13.49 -1.06
CA ARG A 73 3.52 14.14 -1.94
C ARG A 73 4.44 13.07 -2.53
N ILE A 74 4.61 13.09 -3.85
CA ILE A 74 5.53 12.21 -4.56
C ILE A 74 6.66 13.08 -5.09
N GLY A 75 7.89 12.74 -4.72
CA GLY A 75 9.07 13.46 -5.20
C GLY A 75 9.48 13.05 -6.62
N MET A 76 10.56 13.65 -7.11
CA MET A 76 11.07 13.36 -8.44
C MET A 76 11.55 11.90 -8.54
N PRO A 77 11.12 11.15 -9.57
CA PRO A 77 11.53 9.77 -9.74
C PRO A 77 13.00 9.67 -10.16
N SER A 78 13.69 8.67 -9.61
CA SER A 78 15.05 8.28 -9.98
C SER A 78 15.07 6.83 -10.46
N LYS A 79 16.11 6.45 -11.20
CA LYS A 79 16.29 5.06 -11.63
C LYS A 79 16.68 4.21 -10.43
N ILE A 80 16.07 3.04 -10.30
CA ILE A 80 16.54 2.02 -9.36
C ILE A 80 17.85 1.46 -9.93
N ARG A 81 18.98 1.68 -9.24
CA ARG A 81 20.25 1.05 -9.60
C ARG A 81 20.24 -0.37 -9.03
N LYS A 82 20.58 -1.36 -9.85
CA LYS A 82 20.84 -2.72 -9.35
C LYS A 82 22.01 -2.64 -8.37
N PHE A 83 21.85 -3.26 -7.21
CA PHE A 83 22.94 -3.57 -6.28
C PHE A 83 23.87 -4.59 -6.93
#